data_AF-A0A4Y2D8I6-F1
#
_entry.id   AF-A0A4Y2D8I6-F1
#
_cell.length_a   1.000
_cell.length_b   1.000
_cell.length_c   1.000
_cell.angle_alpha   90.00
_cell.angle_beta   90.00
_cell.angle_gamma   90.00
#
_symmetry.space_group_name_H-M   'P 1'
#
loop_
_entity.id
_entity.type
_entity.pdbx_description
1 polymer ?
#
loop_
_entity_poly.entity_id
_entity_poly.type
_entity_poly.pdbx_seq_one_letter_code
_entity_poly.pdbx_strand_id
1 'polypeptide(L)'
;MFSSLCELTPDVVVNNSIDLAVNRVTDCIIAAADISIPKTLGKVPKLCKPWWNDQCKKCQKALDKTWNKFRRYATTQNLIKFKKAQAEFRRIRRVRIIPDTHVLIPLTVTFSPK
;
A
#
# COMPACT_ATOMS: atom_id res chain seq x y z
N MET A 1 17.09 19.35 2.84
CA MET A 1 15.86 19.40 2.02
C MET A 1 15.00 20.57 2.45
N PHE A 2 14.44 20.58 3.66
CA PHE A 2 13.75 21.78 4.18
C PHE A 2 14.72 22.97 4.40
N SER A 3 15.86 22.71 5.04
CA SER A 3 16.88 23.73 5.33
C SER A 3 17.47 24.41 4.08
N SER A 4 17.50 23.73 2.95
CA SER A 4 17.95 24.28 1.66
C SER A 4 16.86 25.02 0.89
N LEU A 5 15.59 24.84 1.26
CA LEU A 5 14.45 25.52 0.63
C LEU A 5 14.06 26.77 1.41
N CYS A 6 14.31 26.78 2.72
CA CYS A 6 14.06 27.90 3.61
C CYS A 6 15.29 28.81 3.72
N GLU A 7 15.77 29.33 2.60
CA GLU A 7 16.86 30.32 2.58
C GLU A 7 16.32 31.71 2.89
N LEU A 8 16.47 32.13 4.15
CA LEU A 8 16.15 33.48 4.59
C LEU A 8 17.40 34.34 4.54
N THR A 9 17.42 35.31 3.65
CA THR A 9 18.52 36.27 3.57
C THR A 9 18.27 37.44 4.54
N PRO A 10 19.31 37.96 5.23
CA PRO A 10 19.14 39.02 6.23
C PRO A 10 18.49 40.31 5.69
N ASP A 11 18.62 40.57 4.38
CA ASP A 11 18.00 41.72 3.71
C ASP A 11 16.47 41.68 3.73
N VAL A 12 15.86 40.49 3.87
CA VAL A 12 14.41 40.34 3.99
C VAL A 12 13.88 40.99 5.28
N VAL A 13 14.70 41.05 6.33
CA VAL A 13 14.33 41.64 7.62
C VAL A 13 14.75 43.11 7.70
N VAL A 14 15.88 43.47 7.10
CA VAL A 14 16.44 44.83 7.21
C VAL A 14 15.76 45.85 6.30
N ASN A 15 15.28 45.43 5.12
CA ASN A 15 14.78 46.36 4.09
C ASN A 15 13.25 46.49 4.04
N ASN A 16 12.51 45.78 4.90
CA ASN A 16 11.05 45.70 4.84
C ASN A 16 10.40 46.26 6.11
N SER A 17 9.17 46.76 5.96
CA SER A 17 8.27 47.00 7.10
C SER A 17 8.14 45.71 7.93
N ILE A 18 8.01 45.85 9.25
CA ILE A 18 7.91 44.72 10.20
C ILE A 18 6.86 43.70 9.71
N ASP A 19 5.68 44.18 9.31
CA ASP A 19 4.59 43.32 8.85
C ASP A 19 4.95 42.56 7.56
N LEU A 20 5.67 43.22 6.65
CA LEU A 20 6.11 42.62 5.39
C LEU A 20 7.22 41.59 5.62
N ALA A 21 8.13 41.85 6.55
CA ALA A 21 9.18 40.92 6.94
C ALA A 21 8.59 39.65 7.58
N VAL A 22 7.62 39.82 8.49
CA VAL A 22 6.92 38.69 9.13
C VAL A 22 6.21 37.83 8.09
N ASN A 23 5.45 38.45 7.18
CA ASN A 23 4.72 37.73 6.14
C ASN A 23 5.65 36.93 5.22
N ARG A 24 6.79 37.52 4.81
CA ARG A 24 7.77 36.83 3.96
C ARG A 24 8.41 35.63 4.65
N VAL A 25 8.69 35.73 5.94
CA VAL A 25 9.24 34.62 6.73
C VAL A 25 8.20 33.50 6.85
N THR A 26 6.94 33.82 7.17
CA THR A 26 5.88 32.82 7.27
C THR A 26 5.62 32.10 5.96
N ASP A 27 5.58 32.83 4.83
CA ASP A 27 5.34 32.25 3.52
C ASP A 27 6.47 31.31 3.09
N CYS A 28 7.72 31.69 3.37
CA CYS A 28 8.90 30.85 3.09
C CYS A 28 8.85 29.53 3.86
N ILE A 29 8.50 29.58 5.16
CA ILE A 29 8.38 28.39 6.00
C ILE A 29 7.26 27.47 5.50
N ILE A 30 6.09 28.03 5.16
CA ILE A 30 4.94 27.25 4.67
C ILE A 30 5.28 26.59 3.32
N ALA A 31 5.88 27.34 2.39
CA ALA A 31 6.25 26.82 1.08
C ALA A 31 7.31 25.71 1.18
N ALA A 32 8.35 25.91 1.99
CA ALA A 32 9.37 24.89 2.22
C ALA A 32 8.79 23.63 2.88
N ALA A 33 7.83 23.80 3.79
CA ALA A 33 7.15 22.71 4.47
C ALA A 33 6.27 21.90 3.50
N ASP A 34 5.51 22.58 2.64
CA ASP A 34 4.63 21.95 1.66
C ASP A 34 5.41 21.12 0.61
N ILE A 35 6.62 21.58 0.24
CA ILE A 35 7.50 20.85 -0.67
C ILE A 35 8.20 19.69 0.04
N SER A 36 8.65 19.90 1.29
CA SER A 36 9.42 18.90 2.04
C SER A 36 8.55 17.79 2.63
N ILE A 37 7.31 18.11 2.99
CA ILE A 37 6.35 17.20 3.60
C ILE A 37 5.19 17.04 2.62
N PRO A 38 5.17 15.96 1.82
CA PRO A 38 4.04 15.72 0.95
C PRO A 38 2.77 15.55 1.81
N LYS A 39 1.83 16.50 1.69
CA LYS A 39 0.47 16.34 2.22
C LYS A 39 -0.07 15.05 1.62
N THR A 40 -0.27 14.02 2.44
CA THR A 40 -0.65 12.68 2.00
C THR A 40 -2.04 12.70 1.33
N LEU A 41 -2.08 13.02 0.04
CA LEU A 41 -3.21 12.83 -0.86
C LEU A 41 -3.27 11.35 -1.22
N GLY A 42 -3.67 10.55 -0.24
CA GLY A 42 -3.77 9.12 -0.40
C GLY A 42 -4.61 8.57 0.73
N LYS A 43 -5.93 8.69 0.61
CA LYS A 43 -6.80 7.68 1.22
C LYS A 43 -6.37 6.37 0.59
N VAL A 44 -5.44 5.64 1.23
CA VAL A 44 -5.13 4.26 0.86
C VAL A 44 -6.50 3.60 0.82
N PRO A 45 -6.98 3.15 -0.36
CA PRO A 45 -8.31 2.58 -0.44
C PRO A 45 -8.36 1.47 0.60
N LYS A 46 -9.26 1.57 1.58
CA LYS A 46 -9.50 0.46 2.51
C LYS A 46 -9.70 -0.74 1.60
N LEU A 47 -8.82 -1.74 1.70
CA LEU A 47 -8.95 -2.95 0.91
C LEU A 47 -10.34 -3.48 1.20
N CYS A 48 -11.28 -3.30 0.26
CA CYS A 48 -12.61 -3.88 0.38
C CYS A 48 -12.38 -5.38 0.50
N LYS A 49 -12.54 -5.91 1.71
CA LYS A 49 -12.68 -7.35 1.88
C LYS A 49 -13.90 -7.70 1.04
N PRO A 50 -13.77 -8.46 -0.04
CA PRO A 50 -14.93 -8.83 -0.83
C PRO A 50 -15.76 -9.73 0.08
N TRP A 51 -16.85 -9.18 0.61
CA TRP A 51 -17.67 -9.81 1.65
C TRP A 51 -18.46 -11.00 1.10
N TRP A 52 -18.46 -11.19 -0.22
CA TRP A 52 -18.87 -12.41 -0.89
C TRP A 52 -18.02 -12.64 -2.14
N ASN A 53 -17.12 -13.63 -2.11
CA ASN A 53 -16.32 -14.01 -3.28
C ASN A 53 -16.32 -15.53 -3.44
N ASP A 54 -16.84 -16.01 -4.56
CA ASP A 54 -16.89 -17.44 -4.88
C ASP A 54 -15.50 -18.07 -4.93
N GLN A 55 -14.47 -17.31 -5.32
CA GLN A 55 -13.09 -17.79 -5.32
C GLN A 55 -12.56 -18.01 -3.90
N CYS A 56 -12.86 -17.09 -2.97
CA CYS A 56 -12.55 -17.28 -1.54
C CYS A 56 -13.26 -18.53 -0.99
N LYS A 57 -14.52 -18.77 -1.37
CA LYS A 57 -15.30 -19.94 -0.94
C LYS A 57 -14.73 -21.25 -1.50
N LYS A 58 -14.34 -21.28 -2.77
CA LYS A 58 -13.68 -22.44 -3.40
C LYS A 58 -12.36 -22.78 -2.71
N CYS A 59 -11.53 -21.77 -2.43
CA CYS A 59 -10.23 -21.99 -1.79
C CYS A 59 -10.36 -22.38 -0.31
N GLN A 60 -11.37 -21.86 0.40
CA GLN A 60 -11.70 -22.33 1.75
C GLN A 60 -12.07 -23.81 1.74
N LYS A 61 -12.94 -24.26 0.83
CA LYS A 61 -13.30 -25.68 0.69
C LYS A 61 -12.08 -26.56 0.40
N ALA A 62 -11.16 -26.09 -0.44
CA ALA A 62 -9.92 -26.82 -0.74
C ALA A 62 -8.99 -26.90 0.49
N LEU A 63 -8.89 -25.81 1.25
CA LEU A 63 -8.17 -25.77 2.52
C LEU A 63 -8.76 -26.78 3.51
N ASP A 64 -10.08 -26.78 3.71
CA ASP A 64 -10.76 -27.68 4.64
C ASP A 64 -10.60 -29.15 4.22
N LYS A 65 -10.64 -29.45 2.91
CA LYS A 65 -10.40 -30.81 2.39
C LYS A 65 -8.98 -31.28 2.69
N THR A 66 -7.97 -30.43 2.44
CA THR A 66 -6.57 -30.78 2.71
C THR A 66 -6.27 -30.86 4.21
N TRP A 67 -6.87 -29.98 5.02
CA TRP A 67 -6.82 -30.04 6.47
C TRP A 67 -7.42 -31.33 7.00
N ASN A 68 -8.61 -31.71 6.55
CA ASN A 68 -9.26 -32.95 6.96
C ASN A 68 -8.43 -34.18 6.58
N LYS A 69 -7.78 -34.17 5.43
CA LYS A 69 -6.88 -35.27 5.03
C LYS A 69 -5.62 -35.33 5.89
N PHE A 70 -4.99 -34.19 6.17
CA PHE A 70 -3.82 -34.11 7.04
C PHE A 70 -4.15 -34.48 8.49
N ARG A 71 -5.28 -34.00 9.01
CA ARG A 71 -5.77 -34.31 10.36
C ARG A 71 -6.02 -35.80 10.58
N ARG A 72 -6.54 -36.49 9.56
CA ARG A 72 -6.74 -37.96 9.61
C ARG A 72 -5.45 -38.74 9.39
N TYR A 73 -4.56 -38.22 8.54
CA TYR A 73 -3.31 -38.88 8.16
C TYR A 73 -2.17 -37.86 8.14
N ALA A 74 -1.48 -37.74 9.28
CA ALA A 74 -0.41 -36.77 9.50
C ALA A 74 0.89 -37.20 8.81
N THR A 75 0.91 -37.12 7.48
CA THR A 75 2.09 -37.41 6.64
C THR A 75 2.72 -36.13 6.11
N THR A 76 4.02 -36.16 5.83
CA THR A 76 4.77 -35.02 5.28
C THR A 76 4.17 -34.52 3.95
N GLN A 77 3.75 -35.43 3.07
CA GLN A 77 3.10 -35.07 1.82
C GLN A 77 1.76 -34.34 2.05
N ASN A 78 0.97 -34.77 3.04
CA ASN A 78 -0.30 -34.12 3.37
C ASN A 78 -0.06 -32.75 4.02
N LEU A 79 0.98 -32.60 4.85
CA LEU A 79 1.38 -31.32 5.41
C LEU A 79 1.78 -30.32 4.31
N ILE A 80 2.57 -30.76 3.31
CA ILE A 80 2.95 -29.92 2.16
C ILE A 80 1.70 -29.47 1.40
N LYS A 81 0.77 -30.39 1.11
CA LYS A 81 -0.50 -30.08 0.42
C LYS A 81 -1.34 -29.07 1.20
N PHE A 82 -1.46 -29.24 2.52
CA PHE A 82 -2.16 -28.29 3.38
C PHE A 82 -1.49 -26.90 3.40
N LYS A 83 -0.17 -26.83 3.56
CA LYS A 83 0.58 -25.56 3.53
C LYS A 83 0.44 -24.84 2.19
N LYS A 84 0.45 -25.57 1.07
CA LYS A 84 0.18 -25.03 -0.27
C LYS A 84 -1.22 -24.43 -0.37
N ALA A 85 -2.26 -25.15 0.08
CA ALA A 85 -3.64 -24.65 0.09
C ALA A 85 -3.79 -23.40 0.98
N GLN A 86 -3.10 -23.36 2.12
CA GLN A 86 -3.12 -22.22 3.03
C GLN A 86 -2.45 -20.97 2.41
N ALA A 87 -1.34 -21.15 1.69
CA ALA A 87 -0.69 -20.07 0.96
C ALA A 87 -1.59 -19.49 -0.14
N GLU A 88 -2.29 -20.36 -0.88
CA GLU A 88 -3.22 -19.96 -1.93
C GLU A 88 -4.42 -19.18 -1.38
N PHE A 89 -5.00 -19.63 -0.26
CA PHE A 89 -6.06 -18.90 0.42
C PHE A 89 -5.60 -17.50 0.87
N ARG A 90 -4.40 -17.38 1.45
CA ARG A 90 -3.81 -16.08 1.82
C ARG A 90 -3.54 -15.20 0.60
N ARG A 91 -3.16 -15.77 -0.54
CA ARG A 91 -2.96 -15.04 -1.80
C ARG A 91 -4.27 -14.41 -2.24
N ILE A 92 -5.32 -15.22 -2.42
CA ILE A 92 -6.62 -14.73 -2.90
C ILE A 92 -7.24 -13.71 -1.94
N ARG A 93 -7.07 -13.88 -0.63
CA ARG A 93 -7.51 -12.89 0.37
C ARG A 93 -6.77 -11.55 0.30
N ARG A 94 -5.54 -11.54 -0.24
CA ARG A 94 -4.71 -10.33 -0.41
C ARG A 94 -4.84 -9.71 -1.81
N VAL A 95 -5.29 -10.45 -2.80
CA VAL A 95 -5.50 -9.93 -4.16
C VAL A 95 -6.61 -8.88 -4.13
N ARG A 96 -6.31 -7.71 -4.70
CA ARG A 96 -7.29 -6.65 -4.99
C ARG A 96 -8.19 -7.16 -6.11
N ILE A 97 -9.40 -7.58 -5.77
CA ILE A 97 -10.43 -7.82 -6.79
C ILE A 97 -11.11 -6.48 -7.02
N ILE A 98 -10.81 -5.87 -8.16
CA ILE A 98 -11.56 -4.72 -8.66
C ILE A 98 -12.94 -5.27 -9.04
N PRO A 99 -14.06 -4.75 -8.51
CA PRO A 99 -15.35 -5.42 -8.60
C PRO A 99 -15.85 -5.70 -10.02
N ASP A 100 -15.44 -4.91 -11.03
CA ASP A 100 -15.96 -5.04 -12.38
C ASP A 100 -14.86 -4.95 -13.44
N THR A 101 -14.25 -6.09 -13.77
CA THR A 101 -13.68 -6.31 -15.11
C THR A 101 -13.73 -7.80 -15.44
N HIS A 102 -14.65 -8.18 -16.34
CA HIS A 102 -14.58 -9.42 -17.10
C HIS A 102 -13.43 -9.36 -18.14
N VAL A 103 -12.21 -9.04 -17.72
CA VAL A 103 -11.04 -9.02 -18.61
C VAL A 103 -9.85 -9.63 -17.90
N LEU A 104 -9.46 -10.81 -18.35
CA LEU A 104 -8.18 -11.44 -18.05
C LEU A 104 -7.08 -10.54 -18.64
N ILE A 105 -6.50 -9.66 -17.83
CA ILE A 105 -5.17 -9.12 -18.12
C ILE A 105 -4.18 -9.98 -17.32
N PRO A 106 -3.33 -10.79 -17.97
CA PRO A 106 -2.23 -11.42 -17.26
C PRO A 106 -1.27 -10.31 -16.84
N LEU A 107 -1.13 -10.07 -15.54
CA LEU A 107 -0.02 -9.29 -15.01
C LEU A 107 1.26 -10.12 -15.24
N THR A 108 1.85 -10.02 -16.42
CA THR A 108 3.24 -10.41 -16.64
C THR A 108 4.10 -9.41 -15.88
N VAL A 109 4.52 -9.80 -14.67
CA VAL A 109 5.62 -9.15 -13.99
C VAL A 109 6.88 -9.52 -14.77
N THR A 110 7.29 -8.68 -15.72
CA THR A 110 8.62 -8.77 -16.31
C THR A 110 9.62 -8.33 -15.25
N PHE A 111 10.24 -9.30 -14.60
CA PHE A 111 11.44 -9.09 -13.79
C PHE A 111 12.56 -8.69 -14.72
N SER A 112 12.89 -7.40 -14.76
CA SER A 112 14.08 -6.89 -15.45
C SER A 112 15.23 -6.89 -14.43
N PRO A 113 16.30 -7.67 -14.63
CA PRO A 113 17.45 -7.62 -13.74
C PRO A 113 18.23 -6.32 -13.99
N LYS A 114 18.74 -5.73 -12.90
CA LYS A 114 19.83 -4.75 -12.95
C LYS A 114 21.16 -5.49 -12.95
#